data_AF-A0A8T5QWK3-F1
#
_entry.id   AF-A0A8T5QWK3-F1
#
_cell.length_a   1.000
_cell.length_b   1.000
_cell.length_c   1.000
_cell.angle_alpha   90.00
_cell.angle_beta   90.00
_cell.angle_gamma   90.00
#
_symmetry.space_group_name_H-M   'P 1'
#
loop_
_entity.id
_entity.type
_entity.pdbx_description
1 polymer ?
#
loop_
_entity_poly.entity_id
_entity_poly.type
_entity_poly.pdbx_seq_one_letter_code
_entity_poly.pdbx_strand_id
1 'polypeptide(L)'
;KYPGIKNYNVVVDESGGKITFLHKIVEGGTDKSYGIEVAKLAGIPEEVVSASKKVMREIEKEVEMNQKVEIKKDLVSLKDFI
;
A
#
# COMPACT_ATOMS: atom_id res chain seq x y z
N LYS A 1 21.65 -2.73 -4.11
CA LYS A 1 21.16 -1.38 -4.50
C LYS A 1 21.73 -1.07 -5.88
N TYR A 2 20.90 -0.87 -6.90
CA TYR A 2 21.34 -0.77 -8.30
C TYR A 2 21.85 0.65 -8.62
N PRO A 3 23.08 0.83 -9.11
CA PRO A 3 23.62 2.14 -9.45
C PRO A 3 22.83 2.76 -10.62
N GLY A 4 22.50 4.05 -10.51
CA GLY A 4 21.72 4.77 -11.52
C GLY A 4 20.21 4.65 -11.40
N ILE A 5 19.68 3.82 -10.50
CA ILE A 5 18.24 3.68 -10.26
C ILE A 5 17.83 4.52 -9.05
N LYS A 6 16.84 5.40 -9.25
CA LYS A 6 16.24 6.22 -8.20
C LYS A 6 14.71 6.16 -8.29
N ASN A 7 14.06 6.08 -7.14
CA ASN A 7 12.61 6.16 -7.05
C ASN A 7 12.18 7.60 -6.79
N TYR A 8 11.10 8.00 -7.44
CA TYR A 8 10.41 9.26 -7.24
C TYR A 8 8.90 9.00 -7.12
N ASN A 9 8.21 9.87 -6.40
CA ASN A 9 6.76 9.79 -6.24
C ASN A 9 6.10 11.18 -6.36
N VAL A 10 4.79 11.19 -6.56
CA VAL A 10 3.99 12.42 -6.57
C VAL A 10 3.40 12.65 -5.19
N VAL A 11 3.54 13.87 -4.66
CA VAL A 11 3.01 14.22 -3.34
C VAL A 11 1.49 14.27 -3.36
N VAL A 12 0.89 13.65 -2.35
CA VAL A 12 -0.55 13.57 -2.13
C VAL A 12 -0.88 14.07 -0.73
N ASP A 13 -1.92 14.89 -0.61
CA ASP A 13 -2.49 15.34 0.66
C ASP A 13 -3.83 14.63 0.90
N GLU A 14 -3.98 13.98 2.07
CA GLU A 14 -5.15 13.18 2.46
C GLU A 14 -6.03 13.89 3.52
N SER A 15 -5.77 15.18 3.76
CA SER A 15 -6.45 15.96 4.79
C SER A 15 -7.97 16.03 4.59
N GLY A 16 -8.73 15.89 5.69
CA GLY A 16 -10.18 16.06 5.68
C GLY A 16 -10.96 14.96 4.95
N GLY A 17 -10.37 13.78 4.78
CA GLY A 17 -11.03 12.65 4.11
C GLY A 17 -11.14 12.80 2.59
N LYS A 18 -10.45 13.79 2.02
CA LYS A 18 -10.36 14.02 0.58
C LYS A 18 -8.89 13.93 0.15
N ILE A 19 -8.67 13.38 -1.04
CA ILE A 19 -7.35 13.28 -1.62
C ILE A 19 -7.12 14.43 -2.60
N THR A 20 -5.98 15.11 -2.46
CA THR A 20 -5.52 16.16 -3.36
C THR A 20 -4.12 15.82 -3.89
N PHE A 21 -3.98 15.73 -5.21
CA PHE A 21 -2.70 15.52 -5.87
C PHE A 21 -2.00 16.87 -6.03
N LEU A 22 -0.81 17.04 -5.45
CA LEU A 22 -0.10 18.33 -5.43
C LEU A 22 0.73 18.58 -6.69
N HIS A 23 0.69 17.67 -7.67
CA HIS A 23 1.49 17.71 -8.91
C HIS A 23 2.99 17.99 -8.69
N LYS A 24 3.50 17.62 -7.51
CA LYS A 24 4.89 17.81 -7.11
C LYS A 24 5.57 16.45 -7.06
N ILE A 25 6.68 16.31 -7.76
CA ILE A 25 7.52 15.10 -7.75
C ILE A 25 8.58 15.24 -6.66
N VAL A 26 8.76 14.19 -5.84
CA VAL A 26 9.77 14.13 -4.77
C VAL A 26 10.54 12.81 -4.84
N GLU A 27 11.80 12.82 -4.39
CA GLU A 27 12.63 11.61 -4.31
C GLU A 27 12.11 10.69 -3.19
N GLY A 28 12.09 9.37 -3.46
CA GLY A 28 11.62 8.36 -2.52
C GLY A 28 10.59 7.40 -3.14
N GLY A 29 10.40 6.25 -2.47
CA GLY A 29 9.28 5.36 -2.76
C GLY A 29 7.96 5.87 -2.17
N THR A 30 6.86 5.20 -2.47
CA THR A 30 5.56 5.41 -1.82
C THR A 30 5.15 4.14 -1.10
N ASP A 31 4.59 4.29 0.10
CA ASP A 31 4.05 3.18 0.88
C ASP A 31 2.54 2.96 0.60
N LYS A 32 1.94 3.87 -0.18
CA LYS A 32 0.51 3.86 -0.52
C LYS A 32 0.27 3.88 -2.02
N SER A 33 -0.84 3.25 -2.41
CA SER A 33 -1.39 3.27 -3.77
C SER A 33 -2.79 3.90 -3.76
N TYR A 34 -3.07 4.80 -4.69
CA TYR A 34 -4.32 5.59 -4.74
C TYR A 34 -5.26 5.19 -5.88
N GLY A 35 -5.12 3.97 -6.41
CA GLY A 35 -5.86 3.53 -7.60
C GLY A 35 -7.38 3.54 -7.41
N ILE A 36 -7.87 3.14 -6.24
CA ILE A 36 -9.30 3.14 -5.91
C ILE A 36 -9.83 4.58 -5.82
N GLU A 37 -9.04 5.49 -5.27
CA GLU A 37 -9.39 6.90 -5.13
C GLU A 37 -9.39 7.60 -6.48
N VAL A 38 -8.45 7.29 -7.36
CA VAL A 38 -8.46 7.75 -8.76
C VAL A 38 -9.67 7.20 -9.52
N ALA A 39 -10.03 5.93 -9.34
CA ALA A 39 -11.24 5.36 -9.95
C ALA A 39 -12.52 6.08 -9.49
N LYS A 40 -12.63 6.40 -8.19
CA LYS A 40 -13.73 7.22 -7.67
C LYS A 40 -13.77 8.61 -8.29
N LEU A 41 -12.61 9.28 -8.42
CA LEU A 41 -12.51 10.59 -9.09
C LEU A 41 -12.88 10.51 -10.58
N ALA A 42 -12.62 9.40 -11.24
CA ALA A 42 -12.98 9.15 -12.64
C ALA A 42 -14.48 8.85 -12.85
N GLY A 43 -15.29 8.81 -11.78
CA GLY A 43 -16.73 8.59 -11.87
C GLY A 43 -17.12 7.11 -12.00
N ILE A 44 -16.24 6.19 -11.61
CA ILE A 44 -16.58 4.76 -11.51
C ILE A 44 -17.71 4.59 -10.47
N PRO A 45 -18.73 3.74 -10.74
CA PRO A 45 -19.85 3.53 -9.82
C PRO A 45 -19.41 3.17 -8.40
N GLU A 46 -20.10 3.74 -7.39
CA GLU A 46 -19.78 3.52 -5.97
C GLU A 46 -19.85 2.05 -5.55
N GLU A 47 -20.71 1.25 -6.18
CA GLU A 47 -20.77 -0.20 -5.95
C GLU A 47 -19.46 -0.91 -6.32
N VAL A 48 -18.83 -0.50 -7.42
CA VAL A 48 -17.54 -1.05 -7.88
C VAL A 48 -16.43 -0.58 -6.94
N VAL A 49 -16.39 0.72 -6.60
CA VAL A 49 -15.41 1.27 -5.66
C VAL A 49 -15.50 0.55 -4.30
N SER A 50 -16.71 0.31 -3.80
CA SER A 50 -16.96 -0.40 -2.54
C SER A 50 -16.49 -1.86 -2.61
N ALA A 51 -16.80 -2.56 -3.70
CA ALA A 51 -16.34 -3.92 -3.93
C ALA A 51 -14.81 -4.02 -3.98
N SER A 52 -14.14 -3.10 -4.70
CA SER A 52 -12.68 -3.03 -4.75
C SER A 52 -12.07 -2.79 -3.37
N LYS A 53 -12.66 -1.91 -2.54
CA LYS A 53 -12.20 -1.70 -1.16
C LYS A 53 -12.34 -2.94 -0.29
N LYS A 54 -13.39 -3.73 -0.49
CA LYS A 54 -13.58 -5.00 0.23
C LYS A 54 -12.47 -5.98 -0.12
N VAL A 55 -12.21 -6.19 -1.41
CA VAL A 55 -11.14 -7.07 -1.90
C VAL A 55 -9.76 -6.59 -1.40
N MET A 56 -9.51 -5.28 -1.42
CA MET A 56 -8.26 -4.70 -0.91
C MET A 56 -8.02 -5.08 0.56
N ARG A 57 -9.04 -4.94 1.42
CA ARG A 57 -8.95 -5.32 2.84
C ARG A 57 -8.69 -6.82 3.03
N GLU A 58 -9.27 -7.66 2.16
CA GLU A 58 -9.03 -9.10 2.20
C GLU A 58 -7.56 -9.42 1.87
N ILE A 59 -7.00 -8.79 0.84
CA ILE A 59 -5.59 -8.93 0.45
C ILE A 59 -4.66 -8.39 1.55
N GLU A 60 -4.92 -7.20 2.10
CA GLU A 60 -4.11 -6.62 3.18
C GLU A 60 -4.06 -7.54 4.40
N LYS A 61 -5.21 -8.13 4.76
CA LYS A 61 -5.31 -9.09 5.86
C LYS A 61 -4.52 -10.36 5.59
N GLU A 62 -4.55 -10.87 4.36
CA GLU A 62 -3.76 -12.04 3.95
C GLU A 62 -2.26 -11.77 4.04
N VAL A 63 -1.81 -10.60 3.56
CA VAL A 63 -0.41 -10.17 3.66
C VAL A 63 0.04 -10.05 5.11
N GLU A 64 -0.77 -9.45 5.98
CA GLU A 64 -0.46 -9.36 7.43
C GLU A 64 -0.37 -10.74 8.09
N MET A 65 -1.25 -11.68 7.72
CA MET A 65 -1.22 -13.04 8.24
C MET A 65 0.05 -13.75 7.80
N ASN A 66 0.42 -13.66 6.52
CA ASN A 66 1.63 -14.28 5.98
C ASN A 66 2.89 -13.74 6.64
N GLN A 67 2.99 -12.43 6.85
CA GLN A 67 4.11 -11.82 7.58
C GLN A 67 4.22 -12.34 9.02
N LYS A 68 3.09 -12.49 9.73
CA LYS A 68 3.09 -13.05 11.10
C LYS A 68 3.53 -14.51 11.14
N VAL A 69 3.21 -15.30 10.12
CA VAL A 69 3.68 -16.70 10.01
C VAL A 69 5.19 -16.75 9.81
N GLU A 70 5.72 -15.89 8.94
CA GLU A 70 7.15 -15.84 8.63
C GLU A 70 7.98 -15.42 9.85
N ILE A 71 7.57 -14.36 10.57
CA ILE A 71 8.22 -13.92 11.81
C ILE A 71 8.20 -15.02 12.88
N LYS A 72 7.09 -15.76 13.03
CA LYS A 72 7.02 -16.87 13.99
C LYS A 72 7.96 -18.01 13.60
N LYS A 73 8.10 -18.30 12.31
CA LYS A 73 9.01 -19.33 11.80
C LYS A 73 10.47 -18.97 12.09
N ASP A 74 10.85 -17.72 11.87
CA ASP A 74 12.18 -17.21 12.17
C ASP A 74 12.50 -17.26 13.67
N LEU A 75 11.54 -16.87 14.52
CA LEU A 75 11.69 -16.92 15.98
C LEU A 75 11.79 -18.36 16.52
N VAL A 76 11.06 -19.32 15.93
CA VAL A 76 11.17 -20.74 16.29
C VAL A 76 12.55 -21.25 15.90
N SER A 77 12.99 -20.97 14.67
CA SER A 77 14.32 -21.35 14.21
C SER A 77 15.43 -20.80 15.10
N LEU A 78 15.33 -19.55 15.57
CA LEU A 78 16.34 -18.97 16.47
C LEU A 78 16.40 -19.66 17.84
N LYS A 79 15.26 -20.15 18.36
CA LYS A 79 15.20 -20.89 19.63
C LYS A 79 15.79 -22.29 19.52
N ASP A 80 15.77 -22.87 18.34
CA ASP A 80 16.36 -24.19 18.09
C ASP A 80 17.91 -24.14 18.05
N PHE A 81 18.52 -22.95 17.98
CA PHE A 81 19.97 -22.74 17.97
C PHE A 81 20.57 -22.34 19.34
N ILE A 82 19.75 -22.10 20.38
CA ILE A 82 20.18 -21.74 21.75
C ILE A 82 19.85 -22.88 22.70
#